data_AF-A0A7R9FU12-F1
#
_entry.id   AF-A0A7R9FU12-F1
#
_cell.length_a   1.000
_cell.length_b   1.000
_cell.length_c   1.000
_cell.angle_alpha   90.00
_cell.angle_beta   90.00
_cell.angle_gamma   90.00
#
_symmetry.space_group_name_H-M   'P 1'
#
loop_
_entity.id
_entity.type
_entity.pdbx_description
1 polymer ?
#
loop_
_entity_poly.entity_id
_entity_poly.type
_entity_poly.pdbx_seq_one_letter_code
_entity_poly.pdbx_strand_id
1 'polypeptide(L)'
;VTASIVSEAQARQLYQRDNSQTSRIDTCGEILNNKGTIEYHPSGRQLTASFRCMQLRKIKRTEKKGNECVVMDKKFALLFQTSFKIAGDVPVEVS
;
A
#
# COMPACT_ATOMS: atom_id res chain seq x y z
N VAL A 1 -8.88 -5.12 2.17
CA VAL A 1 -7.53 -4.72 1.69
C VAL A 1 -7.53 -3.24 1.35
N THR A 2 -6.49 -2.51 1.73
CA THR A 2 -6.29 -1.09 1.38
C THR A 2 -5.00 -0.93 0.61
N ALA A 3 -5.06 -0.24 -0.53
CA ALA A 3 -3.91 0.10 -1.36
C ALA A 3 -3.39 1.50 -1.00
N SER A 4 -2.08 1.63 -0.84
CA SER A 4 -1.39 2.88 -0.52
C SER A 4 -0.21 3.09 -1.46
N ILE A 5 0.12 4.34 -1.80
CA ILE A 5 1.33 4.65 -2.59
C ILE A 5 2.50 4.97 -1.66
N VAL A 6 3.62 4.31 -1.89
CA VAL A 6 4.87 4.49 -1.14
C VAL A 6 6.03 4.77 -2.10
N SER A 7 7.00 5.56 -1.63
CA SER A 7 8.28 5.73 -2.33
C SER A 7 9.24 4.59 -2.03
N GLU A 8 10.28 4.44 -2.86
CA GLU A 8 11.34 3.46 -2.63
C GLU A 8 11.99 3.58 -1.23
N ALA A 9 12.22 4.81 -0.74
CA ALA A 9 12.78 5.01 0.60
C ALA A 9 11.85 4.47 1.70
N GLN A 10 10.55 4.69 1.57
CA GLN A 10 9.55 4.17 2.51
C GLN A 10 9.41 2.65 2.43
N ALA A 11 9.48 2.08 1.22
CA ALA A 11 9.48 0.63 1.02
C ALA A 11 10.69 -0.04 1.71
N ARG A 12 11.89 0.56 1.61
CA ARG A 12 13.08 0.07 2.31
C ARG A 12 12.94 0.14 3.82
N GLN A 13 12.34 1.23 4.35
CA GLN A 13 12.06 1.35 5.78
C GLN A 13 11.07 0.30 6.27
N LEU A 14 10.06 -0.03 5.46
CA LEU A 14 9.09 -1.08 5.79
C LEU A 14 9.74 -2.46 5.88
N TYR A 15 10.61 -2.78 4.93
CA TYR A 15 11.33 -4.04 4.92
C TYR A 15 12.24 -4.23 6.14
N GLN A 16 12.77 -3.13 6.69
CA GLN A 16 13.68 -3.14 7.85
C GLN A 16 12.96 -3.10 9.20
N ARG A 17 11.64 -2.88 9.22
CA ARG A 17 10.89 -2.72 10.47
C ARG A 17 10.42 -4.10 10.96
N ASP A 18 10.57 -4.35 12.26
CA ASP A 18 10.05 -5.56 12.89
C ASP A 18 8.50 -5.52 12.89
N ASN A 19 7.86 -6.66 12.59
CA ASN A 19 6.42 -6.78 12.29
C ASN A 19 5.45 -6.35 13.42
N SER A 20 5.95 -5.81 14.52
CA SER A 20 5.18 -5.50 15.74
C SER A 20 4.56 -4.09 15.75
N GLN A 21 4.98 -3.18 14.86
CA GLN A 21 4.43 -1.81 14.80
C GLN A 21 4.35 -1.26 13.37
N THR A 22 3.38 -1.73 12.59
CA THR A 22 2.98 -1.07 11.33
C THR A 22 2.05 0.12 11.61
N SER A 23 2.45 1.02 12.52
CA SER A 23 1.71 2.28 12.73
C SER A 23 1.72 3.07 11.41
N ARG A 24 0.51 3.38 10.91
CA ARG A 24 0.17 4.19 9.72
C ARG A 24 1.39 4.85 9.07
N ILE A 25 1.88 4.23 8.01
CA ILE A 25 2.93 4.82 7.17
C ILE A 25 2.34 6.07 6.52
N ASP A 26 3.03 7.19 6.64
CA ASP A 26 2.68 8.38 5.87
C ASP A 26 2.78 8.05 4.38
N THR A 27 1.66 8.05 3.68
CA THR A 27 1.66 7.72 2.25
C THR A 27 2.27 8.85 1.44
N CYS A 28 2.90 8.49 0.32
CA CYS A 28 3.45 9.44 -0.64
C CYS A 28 2.38 10.14 -1.49
N GLY A 29 1.10 9.89 -1.23
CA GLY A 29 0.03 10.38 -2.07
C GLY A 29 -1.31 9.81 -1.67
N GLU A 30 -2.31 10.22 -2.42
CA GLU A 30 -3.71 9.88 -2.19
C GLU A 30 -4.28 9.16 -3.40
N ILE A 31 -4.81 7.95 -3.15
CA ILE A 31 -5.47 7.12 -4.15
C ILE A 31 -6.96 7.07 -3.82
N LEU A 32 -7.81 7.39 -4.80
CA LEU A 32 -9.24 7.19 -4.74
C LEU A 32 -9.60 5.74 -5.11
N ASN A 33 -10.70 5.25 -4.55
CA ASN A 33 -11.18 3.87 -4.74
C ASN A 33 -10.13 2.82 -4.35
N ASN A 34 -9.32 3.11 -3.33
CA ASN A 34 -8.17 2.31 -2.91
C ASN A 34 -8.50 1.18 -1.93
N LYS A 35 -9.77 0.91 -1.65
CA LYS A 35 -10.20 -0.17 -0.76
C LYS A 35 -10.85 -1.27 -1.59
N GLY A 36 -10.34 -2.48 -1.41
CA GLY A 36 -10.87 -3.70 -2.02
C GLY A 36 -11.42 -4.65 -0.94
N THR A 37 -12.64 -5.14 -1.16
CA THR A 37 -13.22 -6.22 -0.36
C THR A 37 -12.62 -7.55 -0.80
N ILE A 38 -12.29 -8.43 0.16
CA ILE A 38 -11.84 -9.79 -0.14
C ILE A 38 -13.09 -10.66 -0.32
N GLU A 39 -13.17 -11.37 -1.43
CA GLU A 39 -14.27 -12.26 -1.80
C GLU A 39 -13.74 -13.69 -1.93
N TYR A 40 -14.43 -14.64 -1.29
CA TYR A 40 -14.12 -16.06 -1.38
C TYR A 40 -14.84 -16.68 -2.57
N HIS A 41 -14.08 -17.34 -3.45
CA HIS A 41 -14.57 -18.07 -4.61
C HIS A 41 -14.45 -19.58 -4.33
N PRO A 42 -15.56 -20.27 -3.98
CA PRO A 42 -15.50 -21.66 -3.49
C PRO A 42 -15.07 -22.66 -4.55
N SER A 43 -15.44 -22.43 -5.81
CA SER A 43 -15.13 -23.30 -6.95
C SER A 43 -13.63 -23.43 -7.20
N GLY A 44 -12.89 -22.32 -7.05
CA GLY A 44 -11.43 -22.27 -7.20
C GLY A 44 -10.65 -22.32 -5.89
N ARG A 45 -11.34 -22.29 -4.73
CA ARG A 45 -10.74 -22.11 -3.40
C ARG A 45 -9.80 -20.89 -3.32
N GLN A 46 -10.25 -19.76 -3.86
CA GLN A 46 -9.45 -18.54 -3.94
C GLN A 46 -10.08 -17.42 -3.09
N LEU A 47 -9.23 -16.64 -2.43
CA LEU A 47 -9.59 -15.37 -1.81
C LEU A 47 -9.03 -14.25 -2.68
N THR A 48 -9.90 -13.41 -3.23
CA THR A 48 -9.52 -12.40 -4.21
C THR A 48 -10.04 -11.04 -3.79
N ALA A 49 -9.23 -9.98 -3.94
CA ALA A 49 -9.70 -8.60 -3.85
C ALA A 49 -9.47 -7.90 -5.17
N SER A 50 -10.53 -7.38 -5.78
CA SER A 50 -10.45 -6.67 -7.06
C SER A 50 -10.50 -5.16 -6.86
N PHE A 51 -9.50 -4.47 -7.38
CA PHE A 51 -9.42 -3.01 -7.35
C PHE A 51 -9.80 -2.46 -8.72
N ARG A 52 -11.01 -1.88 -8.81
CA ARG A 52 -11.53 -1.27 -10.03
C ARG A 52 -11.55 0.25 -9.89
N CYS A 53 -11.28 0.96 -10.99
CA CYS A 53 -11.33 2.41 -11.02
C CYS A 53 -10.44 3.10 -9.97
N MET A 54 -9.30 2.48 -9.59
CA MET A 54 -8.31 3.14 -8.73
C MET A 54 -7.69 4.34 -9.46
N GLN A 55 -7.57 5.46 -8.76
CA GLN A 55 -7.08 6.71 -9.35
C GLN A 55 -6.16 7.44 -8.39
N LEU A 56 -4.98 7.85 -8.88
CA LEU A 56 -4.06 8.68 -8.11
C LEU A 56 -4.53 10.14 -8.15
N ARG A 57 -5.02 10.67 -7.02
CA ARG A 57 -5.52 12.04 -6.91
C ARG A 57 -4.42 13.05 -6.61
N LYS A 58 -3.49 12.70 -5.71
CA LYS A 58 -2.38 13.58 -5.29
C LYS A 58 -1.13 12.76 -5.05
N ILE A 59 0.04 13.34 -5.29
CA ILE A 59 1.33 12.73 -4.97
C ILE A 59 2.29 13.78 -4.39
N LYS A 60 2.90 13.46 -3.25
CA LYS A 60 3.93 14.26 -2.59
C LYS A 60 5.25 14.07 -3.36
N ARG A 61 5.75 15.14 -3.96
CA ARG A 61 7.06 15.18 -4.61
C ARG A 61 7.99 16.01 -3.75
N THR A 62 9.14 15.46 -3.37
CA THR A 62 10.18 16.26 -2.72
C THR A 62 10.74 17.24 -3.74
N GLU A 63 10.65 18.54 -3.45
CA GLU A 63 11.31 19.60 -4.21
C GLU A 63 12.82 19.52 -3.96
N LYS A 64 13.62 19.30 -5.00
CA LYS A 64 15.07 19.58 -4.96
C LYS A 64 15.32 20.83 -5.80
N LYS A 65 16.11 21.76 -5.25
CA LYS A 65 16.57 22.96 -5.96
C LYS A 65 17.58 22.53 -7.05
N GLY A 66 17.22 22.69 -8.33
CA GLY A 66 18.09 22.46 -9.49
C GLY A 66 17.32 22.15 -10.77
N ASN A 67 17.87 22.54 -11.93
CA ASN A 67 17.26 22.43 -13.28
C ASN A 67 17.27 21.01 -13.90
N GLU A 68 17.62 19.98 -13.15
CA GLU A 68 17.53 18.61 -13.67
C GLU A 68 16.08 18.13 -13.62
N CYS A 69 15.69 17.23 -14.52
CA CYS A 69 14.38 16.58 -14.55
C CYS A 69 14.18 15.66 -13.32
N VAL A 70 14.15 16.24 -12.11
CA VAL A 70 14.07 15.62 -10.77
C VAL A 70 12.83 14.72 -10.60
N VAL A 71 11.89 14.77 -11.54
CA VAL A 71 10.61 14.06 -11.48
C VAL A 71 10.69 12.63 -12.05
N MET A 72 11.64 12.34 -12.96
CA MET A 72 11.60 11.09 -13.74
C MET A 72 12.22 9.86 -13.06
N ASP A 73 13.12 10.03 -12.08
CA ASP A 73 13.82 8.90 -11.44
C ASP A 73 13.23 8.46 -10.10
N LYS A 74 12.11 9.03 -9.66
CA LYS A 74 11.48 8.60 -8.41
C LYS A 74 10.58 7.38 -8.65
N LYS A 75 11.03 6.24 -8.11
CA LYS A 75 10.27 4.99 -8.10
C LYS A 75 9.24 5.00 -6.98
N PHE A 76 8.00 4.67 -7.34
CA PHE A 76 6.88 4.49 -6.42
C PHE A 76 6.31 3.08 -6.59
N ALA A 77 5.74 2.55 -5.51
CA ALA A 77 5.07 1.26 -5.49
C ALA A 77 3.70 1.37 -4.82
N LEU A 78 2.82 0.43 -5.16
CA LEU A 78 1.57 0.21 -4.42
C LEU A 78 1.83 -0.82 -3.32
N LEU A 79 1.49 -0.46 -2.09
CA LEU A 79 1.47 -1.32 -0.92
C LEU A 79 0.03 -1.74 -0.64
N PHE A 80 -0.24 -3.04 -0.62
CA PHE A 80 -1.58 -3.60 -0.37
C PHE A 80 -1.61 -4.24 1.02
N GLN A 81 -2.32 -3.62 1.96
CA GLN A 81 -2.36 -4.12 3.34
C GLN A 81 -3.75 -4.59 3.72
N THR A 82 -3.81 -5.65 4.51
CA THR A 82 -5.05 -6.14 5.09
C THR A 82 -4.77 -6.73 6.46
N SER A 83 -5.70 -6.52 7.39
CA SER A 83 -5.70 -7.16 8.70
C SER A 83 -6.93 -8.04 8.80
N PHE A 84 -6.78 -9.28 9.24
CA PHE A 84 -7.89 -10.18 9.52
C PHE A 84 -7.66 -10.91 10.84
N LYS A 85 -8.74 -11.36 11.46
CA LYS A 85 -8.69 -12.13 12.71
C LYS A 85 -8.87 -13.61 12.36
N ILE A 86 -7.97 -14.45 12.87
CA ILE A 86 -8.12 -15.91 12.79
C ILE A 86 -8.80 -16.38 14.08
N ALA A 87 -9.66 -17.40 13.98
CA ALA A 87 -10.44 -17.97 15.09
C ALA A 87 -9.60 -18.12 16.37
N GLY A 88 -9.86 -17.26 17.36
CA GLY A 88 -9.00 -17.06 18.54
C GLY A 88 -8.61 -15.60 18.81
N ASP A 89 -9.10 -14.65 17.99
CA ASP A 89 -8.90 -13.20 18.15
C ASP A 89 -7.43 -12.74 17.96
N VAL A 90 -6.59 -13.59 17.38
CA VAL A 90 -5.22 -13.22 16.98
C VAL A 90 -5.31 -12.36 15.72
N PRO A 91 -4.94 -11.06 15.79
CA PRO A 91 -4.89 -10.22 14.61
C PRO A 91 -3.71 -10.67 13.74
N VAL A 92 -3.98 -10.90 12.46
CA VAL A 92 -2.99 -11.21 11.45
C VAL A 92 -2.98 -10.07 10.44
N GLU A 93 -1.82 -9.46 10.25
CA GLU A 93 -1.56 -8.47 9.21
C GLU A 93 -0.85 -9.13 8.02
N VAL A 94 -1.29 -8.77 6.81
CA VAL A 94 -0.67 -9.18 5.55
C VAL A 94 -0.47 -7.91 4.72
N SER A 95 0.75 -7.69 4.26
CA SER A 95 1.19 -6.48 3.55
C SER A 95 2.25 -6.77 2.51
#